data_AF-A0A7K6AVQ8-F1
#
_entry.id   AF-A0A7K6AVQ8-F1
#
_cell.length_a   1.000
_cell.length_b   1.000
_cell.length_c   1.000
_cell.angle_alpha   90.00
_cell.angle_beta   90.00
_cell.angle_gamma   90.00
#
_symmetry.space_group_name_H-M   'P 1'
#
loop_
_entity.id
_entity.type
_entity.pdbx_description
1 polymer ?
#
loop_
_entity_poly.entity_id
_entity_poly.type
_entity_poly.pdbx_seq_one_letter_code
_entity_poly.pdbx_strand_id
1 'polypeptide(L)' 'ADKRAHHNALERKRRDHIKDSFHSLRDSVPSLQGEKASRAQILDKATEYIQYMRRKNHTHQQDIDDLKQQN' A
#
# COMPACT_ATOMS: atom_id res chain seq x y z
N ALA A 1 1.36 -27.34 29.09
CA ALA A 1 0.43 -26.33 28.53
C ALA A 1 1.17 -25.12 27.95
N ASP A 2 2.33 -24.78 28.53
CA ASP A 2 3.11 -23.58 28.20
C ASP A 2 3.59 -23.46 26.75
N LYS A 3 4.00 -24.57 26.12
CA LYS A 3 4.39 -24.56 24.69
C LYS A 3 3.26 -24.11 23.76
N ARG A 4 2.01 -24.52 24.05
CA ARG A 4 0.83 -24.10 23.27
C ARG A 4 0.48 -22.63 23.51
N ALA A 5 0.55 -22.18 24.76
CA ALA A 5 0.32 -20.79 25.10
C ALA A 5 1.34 -19.85 24.44
N HIS A 6 2.62 -20.21 24.51
CA HIS A 6 3.71 -19.45 23.88
C HIS A 6 3.55 -19.37 22.35
N HIS A 7 3.28 -20.50 21.70
CA HIS A 7 3.01 -20.54 20.26
C HIS A 7 1.84 -19.62 19.86
N ASN A 8 0.73 -19.68 20.61
CA ASN A 8 -0.43 -18.82 20.36
C ASN A 8 -0.13 -17.32 20.55
N ALA A 9 0.75 -16.99 21.50
CA ALA A 9 1.19 -15.61 21.73
C ALA A 9 2.04 -15.08 20.56
N LEU A 10 2.97 -15.89 20.06
CA LEU A 10 3.80 -15.54 18.90
C LEU A 10 2.94 -15.33 17.64
N GLU A 11 1.99 -16.22 17.39
CA GLU A 11 1.10 -16.09 16.23
C GLU A 11 0.17 -14.88 16.34
N ARG A 12 -0.31 -14.55 17.55
CA ARG A 12 -1.06 -13.29 17.77
C ARG A 12 -0.21 -12.08 17.41
N LYS A 13 1.02 -12.01 17.91
CA LYS A 13 1.96 -10.93 17.58
C LYS A 13 2.21 -10.84 16.07
N ARG A 14 2.39 -11.97 15.39
CA ARG A 14 2.56 -12.01 13.92
C ARG A 14 1.35 -11.41 13.19
N ARG A 15 0.13 -11.76 13.61
CA ARG A 15 -1.10 -11.22 13.01
C ARG A 15 -1.30 -9.74 13.28
N ASP A 16 -0.92 -9.26 14.47
CA ASP A 16 -0.99 -7.84 14.81
C ASP A 16 -0.04 -7.02 13.93
N HIS A 17 1.20 -7.48 13.72
CA HIS A 17 2.13 -6.85 12.78
C HIS A 17 1.61 -6.80 11.33
N ILE A 18 0.96 -7.87 10.86
CA ILE A 18 0.32 -7.88 9.53
C ILE A 18 -0.84 -6.88 9.48
N LYS A 19 -1.65 -6.84 10.54
CA LYS A 19 -2.75 -5.89 10.64
C LYS A 19 -2.23 -4.46 10.57
N ASP A 20 -1.16 -4.11 11.27
CA ASP A 20 -0.56 -2.78 11.24
C ASP A 20 -0.02 -2.44 9.84
N SER A 21 0.62 -3.41 9.19
CA SER A 21 1.11 -3.26 7.80
C SER A 21 -0.03 -2.97 6.81
N PHE A 22 -1.21 -3.59 6.99
CA PHE A 22 -2.41 -3.28 6.19
C PHE A 22 -2.96 -1.88 6.46
N HIS A 23 -2.89 -1.37 7.69
CA HIS A 23 -3.27 0.01 8.00
C HIS A 23 -2.32 1.00 7.31
N SER A 24 -1.01 0.80 7.43
CA SER A 24 -0.03 1.64 6.75
C SER A 24 -0.20 1.64 5.23
N LEU A 25 -0.48 0.47 4.64
CA LEU A 25 -0.76 0.37 3.21
C LEU A 25 -2.02 1.13 2.80
N ARG A 26 -3.12 0.96 3.54
CA ARG A 26 -4.38 1.68 3.30
C ARG A 26 -4.16 3.19 3.33
N ASP A 27 -3.46 3.67 4.36
CA ASP A 27 -3.24 5.11 4.57
C ASP A 27 -2.29 5.70 3.51
N SER A 28 -1.50 4.87 2.82
CA SER A 28 -0.63 5.26 1.70
C SER A 28 -1.34 5.33 0.34
N VAL A 29 -2.59 4.84 0.26
CA VAL A 29 -3.40 4.83 -0.97
C VAL A 29 -4.47 5.93 -0.85
N PRO A 30 -4.37 7.05 -1.58
CA PRO A 30 -5.26 8.21 -1.39
C PRO A 30 -6.76 7.90 -1.50
N SER A 31 -7.13 6.96 -2.38
CA SER A 31 -8.54 6.56 -2.57
C SER A 31 -9.11 5.73 -1.43
N LEU A 32 -8.30 5.33 -0.45
CA LEU A 32 -8.72 4.53 0.71
C LEU A 32 -8.56 5.27 2.04
N GLN A 33 -8.01 6.49 2.01
CA GLN A 33 -7.72 7.25 3.22
C GLN A 33 -9.02 7.65 3.92
N GLY A 34 -9.14 7.33 5.21
CA GLY A 34 -10.35 7.63 6.01
C GLY A 34 -11.52 6.67 5.78
N GLU A 35 -11.41 5.70 4.87
CA GLU A 35 -12.48 4.74 4.59
C GLU A 35 -12.27 3.38 5.29
N LYS A 36 -13.40 2.69 5.51
CA LYS A 36 -13.40 1.29 5.93
C LYS A 36 -13.21 0.41 4.69
N ALA A 37 -11.99 -0.09 4.49
CA ALA A 37 -11.66 -0.99 3.39
C ALA A 37 -11.32 -2.40 3.90
N SER A 38 -11.80 -3.43 3.20
CA SER A 38 -11.38 -4.82 3.46
C SER A 38 -9.93 -5.06 3.02
N ARG A 39 -9.30 -6.15 3.51
CA ARG A 39 -7.94 -6.51 3.10
C ARG A 39 -7.81 -6.72 1.59
N ALA A 40 -8.82 -7.33 0.96
CA ALA A 40 -8.83 -7.53 -0.49
C ALA A 40 -8.84 -6.18 -1.22
N GLN A 41 -9.76 -5.28 -0.85
CA GLN A 41 -9.83 -3.94 -1.43
C GLN A 41 -8.55 -3.13 -1.24
N ILE A 42 -7.87 -3.25 -0.09
CA ILE A 42 -6.57 -2.58 0.14
C ILE A 42 -5.53 -3.07 -0.87
N LEU A 43 -5.44 -4.38 -1.12
CA LEU A 43 -4.50 -4.94 -2.09
C LEU A 43 -4.84 -4.50 -3.51
N ASP A 44 -6.11 -4.62 -3.91
CA ASP A 44 -6.57 -4.26 -5.26
C ASP A 44 -6.30 -2.78 -5.56
N LYS A 45 -6.69 -1.89 -4.66
CA LYS A 45 -6.50 -0.45 -4.82
C LYS A 45 -5.03 -0.03 -4.73
N ALA A 46 -4.21 -0.72 -3.92
CA ALA A 46 -2.78 -0.48 -3.92
C ALA A 46 -2.14 -0.83 -5.28
N THR A 47 -2.53 -1.97 -5.87
CA THR A 47 -2.06 -2.36 -7.21
C THR A 47 -2.49 -1.35 -8.27
N GLU A 48 -3.76 -0.95 -8.28
CA GLU A 48 -4.28 0.08 -9.19
C GLU A 48 -3.51 1.40 -9.03
N TYR A 49 -3.25 1.83 -7.80
CA TYR A 49 -2.58 3.08 -7.52
C TYR A 49 -1.11 3.09 -7.97
N ILE A 50 -0.39 1.97 -7.78
CA ILE A 50 0.99 1.83 -8.30
C ILE A 50 1.00 1.95 -9.83
N GLN A 51 0.07 1.28 -10.53
CA GLN A 51 -0.03 1.35 -11.99
C GLN A 51 -0.38 2.77 -12.47
N TYR A 52 -1.27 3.46 -11.77
CA TYR A 52 -1.61 4.85 -12.02
C TYR A 52 -0.39 5.77 -11.86
N MET A 53 0.31 5.68 -10.73
CA MET A 53 1.47 6.53 -10.45
C MET A 53 2.62 6.30 -11.43
N ARG A 54 2.86 5.06 -11.86
CA ARG A 54 3.85 4.77 -12.92
C ARG A 54 3.53 5.48 -14.23
N ARG A 55 2.28 5.41 -14.70
CA ARG A 55 1.83 6.10 -15.91
C ARG A 55 1.95 7.61 -15.76
N LYS A 56 1.47 8.16 -14.64
CA LYS A 56 1.54 9.59 -14.34
C LYS A 56 2.98 10.11 -14.35
N ASN A 57 3.90 9.42 -13.68
CA ASN A 57 5.31 9.81 -13.66
C ASN A 57 5.96 9.73 -15.04
N HIS A 58 5.57 8.75 -15.86
CA HIS A 58 6.08 8.65 -17.23
C HIS A 58 5.63 9.83 -18.09
N THR A 59 4.35 10.21 -18.04
CA THR A 59 3.84 11.39 -18.73
C THR A 59 4.55 12.66 -18.26
N HIS A 60 4.70 12.86 -16.95
CA HIS A 60 5.43 14.03 -16.43
C HIS A 60 6.88 14.07 -16.89
N GLN A 61 7.54 12.92 -17.02
CA GLN A 61 8.90 12.88 -17.54
C GLN A 61 8.95 13.28 -19.03
N GLN A 62 7.99 12.81 -19.83
CA GLN A 62 7.86 13.23 -21.23
C GLN A 62 7.63 14.75 -21.33
N ASP A 63 6.71 15.30 -20.56
CA ASP A 63 6.43 16.75 -20.53
C ASP A 63 7.69 17.56 -20.16
N ILE A 64 8.49 17.09 -19.19
CA ILE A 64 9.75 17.71 -18.80
C ILE A 64 10.76 17.69 -19.95
N ASP A 65 10.87 16.56 -20.66
CA ASP A 65 11.85 16.41 -21.73
C ASP A 65 11.46 17.25 -22.97
N ASP A 66 10.18 17.33 -23.29
CA ASP A 66 9.66 18.22 -24.35
C ASP A 66 9.92 19.69 -24.03
N LEU A 67 9.67 20.12 -22.78
CA LEU A 67 9.94 21.48 -22.34
C LEU A 67 11.45 21.81 -22.37
N LYS A 68 12.32 20.83 -22.10
CA LYS A 68 13.77 21.02 -22.22
C LYS A 68 14.23 21.16 -23.67
N GLN A 69 13.54 20.53 -24.62
CA GLN A 69 13.87 20.67 -26.05
C GLN A 69 13.40 22.00 -26.65
N GLN A 70 12.41 22.64 -26.04
CA GLN A 70 11.87 23.94 -26.47
C GLN A 70 12.65 25.15 -25.95
N ASN A 71 13.53 24.96 -24.95
CA ASN A 71 14.41 26.01 -24.39
C ASN A 71 15.84 25.89 -24.93
#